data_AF-Q9M4V1-F1
#
_entry.id   AF-Q9M4V1-F1
#
_cell.length_a   1.000
_cell.length_b   1.000
_cell.length_c   1.000
_cell.angle_alpha   90.00
_cell.angle_beta   90.00
_cell.angle_gamma   90.00
#
_symmetry.space_group_name_H-M   'P 1'
#
loop_
_entity.id
_entity.type
_entity.pdbx_description
1 polymer ?
#
loop_
_entity_poly.entity_id
_entity_poly.type
_entity_poly.pdbx_seq_one_letter_code
_entity_poly.pdbx_strand_id
1 'polypeptide(L)'
;MLVPSALPRVSRSVSAARFSVSGVGSSPALSSRSCTSLDSSVRSSLRRCPCGIYTSRTKAVVEAVESKASAREWRSAVKRAVLASDTGAEEEVGHSRSFLRARSEEELLSYIRKEVETGRLSSDIANGLEELYYNYRNAVLQSGDPRANKIILSNMAVAFDRILLDVEDPFTFSPHHQAIREPFDYYMFGQNYIRPLIDFRRSYIGNISIFSDMEEKLQQGHNIVLMSNHQTEADPAIIALLLERTNSHIAETMVFVAGDRVLTDPLCKPFSMGRNLLCVYSKKHMDDVPELIEMKRRANTRSLKEMALLLRGGSQIIWIAPSGGRDRPDPSTGEWHPAPFDVSSVDNMRRLVEHSSVPGHIYPLSLLCYEVMPPPQQVEKQIGERRTISFHGVGLSVAPELNFNELTAGCETPEEAKEAFSQALYNSVGEQYNVLKSAIHEHRGLNASNSIISLSQPWQ
;
A
#
# COMPACT_ATOMS: atom_id res chain seq x y z
N MET A 1 24.95 -41.63 -37.66
CA MET A 1 26.35 -41.19 -37.81
C MET A 1 26.53 -39.91 -37.00
N LEU A 2 27.56 -39.89 -36.13
CA LEU A 2 28.16 -38.74 -35.43
C LEU A 2 27.27 -38.02 -34.39
N VAL A 3 27.21 -38.52 -33.13
CA VAL A 3 28.09 -38.26 -31.95
C VAL A 3 27.91 -36.83 -31.35
N PRO A 4 27.53 -36.72 -30.06
CA PRO A 4 27.40 -35.46 -29.33
C PRO A 4 28.72 -35.07 -28.62
N SER A 5 29.03 -33.77 -28.52
CA SER A 5 30.17 -33.26 -27.74
C SER A 5 29.72 -32.62 -26.43
N ALA A 6 30.49 -32.94 -25.39
CA ALA A 6 30.21 -32.76 -23.98
C ALA A 6 30.65 -31.40 -23.41
N LEU A 7 30.09 -31.11 -22.24
CA LEU A 7 30.44 -30.06 -21.27
C LEU A 7 31.95 -29.99 -20.94
N PRO A 8 32.50 -28.80 -20.64
CA PRO A 8 33.70 -28.68 -19.83
C PRO A 8 33.35 -28.66 -18.33
N ARG A 9 33.95 -29.61 -17.60
CA ARG A 9 34.21 -29.53 -16.16
C ARG A 9 35.28 -28.46 -15.92
N VAL A 10 35.06 -27.55 -14.97
CA VAL A 10 36.16 -26.83 -14.31
C VAL A 10 36.20 -27.25 -12.84
N SER A 11 37.37 -27.74 -12.47
CA SER A 11 37.78 -28.27 -11.18
C SER A 11 37.99 -27.18 -10.13
N ARG A 12 37.66 -27.53 -8.88
CA ARG A 12 38.00 -26.84 -7.63
C ARG A 12 39.45 -26.33 -7.57
N SER A 13 39.64 -25.15 -7.00
CA SER A 13 40.67 -24.96 -5.98
C SER A 13 40.19 -23.98 -4.91
N VAL A 14 40.33 -24.40 -3.66
CA VAL A 14 40.03 -23.67 -2.44
C VAL A 14 41.33 -23.00 -2.03
N SER A 15 41.32 -21.69 -1.79
CA SER A 15 42.41 -21.02 -1.08
C SER A 15 41.82 -20.13 0.00
N ALA A 16 41.83 -20.66 1.22
CA ALA A 16 41.57 -19.94 2.44
C ALA A 16 42.84 -19.16 2.81
N ALA A 17 42.80 -17.83 2.79
CA ALA A 17 43.81 -17.00 3.41
C ALA A 17 43.34 -16.64 4.82
N ARG A 18 43.90 -17.33 5.80
CA ARG A 18 43.92 -16.93 7.21
C ARG A 18 45.00 -15.86 7.37
N PHE A 19 44.66 -14.70 7.92
CA PHE A 19 45.63 -13.81 8.53
C PHE A 19 45.37 -13.74 10.04
N SER A 20 46.35 -14.21 10.80
CA SER A 20 46.41 -14.16 12.25
C SER A 20 47.52 -13.20 12.70
N VAL A 21 47.09 -12.21 13.48
CA VAL A 21 47.69 -11.48 14.60
C VAL A 21 49.20 -11.58 14.85
N SER A 22 49.84 -10.41 14.92
CA SER A 22 50.82 -9.98 15.96
C SER A 22 50.77 -8.44 16.01
N GLY A 23 50.76 -7.70 17.12
CA GLY A 23 50.99 -8.05 18.52
C GLY A 23 52.17 -7.27 19.11
N VAL A 24 52.13 -5.92 19.13
CA VAL A 24 52.96 -5.01 19.97
C VAL A 24 52.16 -3.69 20.01
N GLY A 25 51.73 -3.06 21.11
CA GLY A 25 52.24 -2.97 22.48
C GLY A 25 52.72 -1.54 22.70
N SER A 26 51.93 -0.68 23.34
CA SER A 26 52.35 0.44 24.24
C SER A 26 51.17 1.34 24.64
N SER A 27 50.82 1.33 25.93
CA SER A 27 50.07 2.38 26.61
C SER A 27 50.98 3.59 26.93
N PRO A 28 50.40 4.75 27.29
CA PRO A 28 50.56 5.17 28.67
C PRO A 28 49.32 5.80 29.35
N ALA A 29 49.26 5.46 30.65
CA ALA A 29 48.66 6.07 31.83
C ALA A 29 47.90 7.42 31.76
N LEU A 30 46.67 7.37 32.29
CA LEU A 30 46.14 8.08 33.48
C LEU A 30 46.57 9.55 33.73
N SER A 31 45.56 10.43 33.78
CA SER A 31 45.49 11.43 34.85
C SER A 31 44.06 11.56 35.37
N SER A 32 43.96 11.40 36.68
CA SER A 32 42.79 11.51 37.54
C SER A 32 42.56 12.94 37.99
N ARG A 33 41.31 13.41 38.03
CA ARG A 33 40.84 14.38 39.04
C ARG A 33 39.40 14.08 39.45
N SER A 34 39.23 13.63 40.69
CA SER A 34 38.01 13.76 41.47
C SER A 34 38.06 15.07 42.27
N CYS A 35 36.88 15.58 42.66
CA CYS A 35 36.53 16.31 43.89
C CYS A 35 35.06 16.75 43.73
N THR A 36 34.11 16.03 44.33
CA THR A 36 33.45 16.27 45.64
C THR A 36 32.13 17.06 45.55
N SER A 37 31.07 16.33 45.89
CA SER A 37 29.78 16.67 46.52
C SER A 37 29.47 18.11 46.93
N LEU A 38 28.20 18.50 46.71
CA LEU A 38 27.41 19.28 47.67
C LEU A 38 25.94 18.84 47.64
N ASP A 39 25.48 18.40 48.80
CA ASP A 39 24.09 18.15 49.18
C ASP A 39 23.22 19.41 49.09
N SER A 40 21.93 19.25 48.76
CA SER A 40 20.89 19.91 49.55
C SER A 40 19.58 19.13 49.48
N SER A 41 19.24 18.57 50.63
CA SER A 41 17.96 17.99 51.01
C SER A 41 16.89 19.07 51.24
N VAL A 42 15.67 18.87 50.76
CA VAL A 42 14.47 19.32 51.46
C VAL A 42 13.41 18.21 51.42
N ARG A 43 13.08 17.72 52.62
CA ARG A 43 11.94 16.83 52.94
C ARG A 43 10.68 17.66 53.18
N SER A 44 9.53 17.04 52.90
CA SER A 44 8.27 16.97 53.69
C SER A 44 7.08 16.96 52.71
N SER A 45 5.98 16.22 52.89
CA SER A 45 5.47 15.44 54.02
C SER A 45 4.44 14.42 53.52
N LEU A 46 4.46 13.24 54.14
CA LEU A 46 3.47 12.17 54.08
C LEU A 46 2.07 12.61 54.52
N ARG A 47 1.04 12.08 53.86
CA ARG A 47 -0.20 11.64 54.53
C ARG A 47 -0.59 10.23 54.06
N ARG A 48 -1.03 9.46 55.05
CA ARG A 48 -1.25 8.00 55.13
C ARG A 48 -2.58 7.53 54.51
N CYS A 49 -2.53 6.36 53.84
CA CYS A 49 -3.39 5.14 53.94
C CYS A 49 -4.93 5.25 53.78
N PRO A 50 -5.69 4.14 53.53
CA PRO A 50 -5.30 2.72 53.47
C PRO A 50 -5.81 1.93 52.23
N CYS A 51 -5.35 0.68 52.16
CA CYS A 51 -5.69 -0.43 51.28
C CYS A 51 -7.17 -0.64 50.90
N GLY A 52 -7.40 -0.99 49.64
CA GLY A 52 -8.62 -1.64 49.13
C GLY A 52 -8.28 -2.57 47.97
N ILE A 53 -8.42 -3.87 48.18
CA ILE A 53 -8.33 -4.93 47.16
C ILE A 53 -9.40 -4.64 46.09
N TYR A 54 -9.01 -4.49 44.82
CA TYR A 54 -9.95 -4.47 43.70
C TYR A 54 -9.61 -5.55 42.68
N THR A 55 -10.58 -6.45 42.57
CA THR A 55 -10.66 -7.61 41.69
C THR A 55 -10.70 -7.24 40.21
N SER A 56 -10.30 -8.20 39.37
CA SER A 56 -10.14 -8.25 37.90
C SER A 56 -11.35 -7.90 37.00
N ARG A 57 -12.10 -6.84 37.29
CA ARG A 57 -13.27 -6.43 36.48
C ARG A 57 -13.12 -5.15 35.66
N THR A 58 -11.98 -4.45 35.73
CA THR A 58 -11.80 -3.15 35.04
C THR A 58 -11.24 -3.26 33.63
N LYS A 59 -10.54 -4.35 33.25
CA LYS A 59 -10.04 -4.54 31.87
C LYS A 59 -11.16 -4.77 30.85
N ALA A 60 -12.15 -5.59 31.18
CA ALA A 60 -13.28 -5.89 30.29
C ALA A 60 -14.20 -4.69 30.04
N VAL A 61 -14.26 -3.71 30.97
CA VAL A 61 -15.07 -2.50 30.80
C VAL A 61 -14.35 -1.48 29.91
N VAL A 62 -13.02 -1.38 30.00
CA VAL A 62 -12.23 -0.49 29.14
C VAL A 62 -12.21 -1.02 27.69
N GLU A 63 -11.97 -2.32 27.47
CA GLU A 63 -12.09 -2.95 26.13
C GLU A 63 -13.51 -2.85 25.55
N ALA A 64 -14.54 -2.99 26.38
CA ALA A 64 -15.92 -2.82 25.93
C ALA A 64 -16.29 -1.37 25.63
N VAL A 65 -15.59 -0.39 26.20
CA VAL A 65 -15.81 1.04 25.95
C VAL A 65 -15.05 1.49 24.70
N GLU A 66 -13.81 1.04 24.51
CA GLU A 66 -13.00 1.33 23.32
C GLU A 66 -13.55 0.65 22.06
N SER A 67 -13.98 -0.62 22.14
CA SER A 67 -14.68 -1.28 21.02
C SER A 67 -16.01 -0.63 20.67
N LYS A 68 -16.74 -0.09 21.67
CA LYS A 68 -17.98 0.67 21.44
C LYS A 68 -17.72 2.06 20.87
N ALA A 69 -16.60 2.70 21.21
CA ALA A 69 -16.19 3.99 20.66
C ALA A 69 -15.80 3.87 19.17
N SER A 70 -14.94 2.89 18.83
CA SER A 70 -14.59 2.59 17.44
C SER A 70 -15.81 2.15 16.61
N ALA A 71 -16.71 1.34 17.18
CA ALA A 71 -17.97 0.98 16.52
C ALA A 71 -18.96 2.15 16.41
N ARG A 72 -18.86 3.19 17.25
CA ARG A 72 -19.67 4.42 17.17
C ARG A 72 -19.13 5.37 16.12
N GLU A 73 -17.82 5.52 16.01
CA GLU A 73 -17.16 6.30 14.94
C GLU A 73 -17.41 5.66 13.57
N TRP A 74 -17.29 4.34 13.45
CA TRP A 74 -17.68 3.58 12.25
C TRP A 74 -19.15 3.80 11.89
N ARG A 75 -20.05 3.72 12.89
CA ARG A 75 -21.49 4.00 12.67
C ARG A 75 -21.71 5.45 12.20
N SER A 76 -20.94 6.41 12.69
CA SER A 76 -21.04 7.81 12.28
C SER A 76 -20.46 8.05 10.89
N ALA A 77 -19.41 7.33 10.47
CA ALA A 77 -18.81 7.43 9.15
C ALA A 77 -19.70 6.80 8.07
N VAL A 78 -20.18 5.57 8.30
CA VAL A 78 -21.12 4.89 7.40
C VAL A 78 -22.44 5.65 7.30
N LYS A 79 -22.95 6.19 8.43
CA LYS A 79 -24.17 7.00 8.41
C LYS A 79 -23.94 8.35 7.73
N ARG A 80 -22.74 8.95 7.80
CA ARG A 80 -22.41 10.17 7.04
C ARG A 80 -22.30 9.91 5.54
N ALA A 81 -21.66 8.81 5.11
CA ALA A 81 -21.58 8.45 3.70
C ALA A 81 -22.98 8.12 3.11
N VAL A 82 -23.81 7.38 3.85
CA VAL A 82 -25.18 7.06 3.44
C VAL A 82 -26.08 8.30 3.46
N LEU A 83 -25.97 9.17 4.48
CA LEU A 83 -26.77 10.42 4.52
C LEU A 83 -26.32 11.43 3.45
N ALA A 84 -25.02 11.55 3.14
CA ALA A 84 -24.55 12.40 2.05
C ALA A 84 -25.10 11.95 0.69
N SER A 85 -25.32 10.64 0.48
CA SER A 85 -25.98 10.15 -0.74
C SER A 85 -27.51 10.35 -0.77
N ASP A 86 -28.15 10.44 0.40
CA ASP A 86 -29.63 10.44 0.53
C ASP A 86 -30.20 11.85 0.79
N THR A 87 -29.38 12.81 1.26
CA THR A 87 -29.79 14.20 1.51
C THR A 87 -29.01 15.18 0.63
N GLY A 88 -29.51 15.43 -0.58
CA GLY A 88 -29.31 16.72 -1.24
C GLY A 88 -28.11 16.88 -2.16
N ALA A 89 -27.55 15.81 -2.73
CA ALA A 89 -26.83 15.98 -3.99
C ALA A 89 -27.86 16.41 -5.04
N GLU A 90 -27.65 17.58 -5.66
CA GLU A 90 -28.36 18.01 -6.87
C GLU A 90 -28.55 16.79 -7.77
N GLU A 91 -29.76 16.59 -8.30
CA GLU A 91 -29.98 15.58 -9.33
C GLU A 91 -28.97 15.88 -10.45
N GLU A 92 -27.89 15.09 -10.53
CA GLU A 92 -27.07 15.03 -11.73
C GLU A 92 -28.03 14.64 -12.85
N VAL A 93 -28.46 15.66 -13.61
CA VAL A 93 -29.59 15.57 -14.53
C VAL A 93 -29.29 14.48 -15.55
N GLY A 94 -29.86 13.29 -15.36
CA GLY A 94 -29.70 12.15 -16.26
C GLY A 94 -29.11 10.87 -15.66
N HIS A 95 -28.41 10.91 -14.52
CA HIS A 95 -27.79 9.72 -13.92
C HIS A 95 -28.82 8.78 -13.28
N SER A 96 -28.74 7.48 -13.60
CA SER A 96 -29.62 6.46 -13.03
C SER A 96 -29.18 6.03 -11.62
N ARG A 97 -29.89 6.50 -10.59
CA ARG A 97 -29.66 6.07 -9.20
C ARG A 97 -30.42 4.80 -8.80
N SER A 98 -30.62 3.88 -9.74
CA SER A 98 -31.43 2.67 -9.54
C SER A 98 -30.80 1.74 -8.50
N PHE A 99 -29.48 1.55 -8.55
CA PHE A 99 -28.74 0.68 -7.63
C PHE A 99 -28.88 1.09 -6.15
N LEU A 100 -28.91 2.39 -5.84
CA LEU A 100 -29.07 2.90 -4.47
C LEU A 100 -30.45 2.58 -3.85
N ARG A 101 -31.44 2.25 -4.70
CA ARG A 101 -32.80 1.89 -4.25
C ARG A 101 -32.92 0.42 -3.86
N ALA A 102 -31.94 -0.43 -4.22
CA ALA A 102 -31.97 -1.85 -3.91
C ALA A 102 -32.08 -2.08 -2.38
N ARG A 103 -32.94 -3.02 -2.01
CA ARG A 103 -33.18 -3.49 -0.64
C ARG A 103 -32.82 -4.96 -0.44
N SER A 104 -32.47 -5.65 -1.53
CA SER A 104 -32.11 -7.05 -1.56
C SER A 104 -31.05 -7.34 -2.63
N GLU A 105 -30.44 -8.52 -2.56
CA GLU A 105 -29.53 -9.03 -3.59
C GLU A 105 -30.26 -9.15 -4.94
N GLU A 106 -31.47 -9.70 -4.92
CA GLU A 106 -32.27 -9.94 -6.12
C GLU A 106 -32.62 -8.64 -6.84
N GLU A 107 -32.98 -7.59 -6.08
CA GLU A 107 -33.22 -6.25 -6.64
C GLU A 107 -31.94 -5.67 -7.25
N LEU A 108 -30.81 -5.75 -6.54
CA LEU A 108 -29.54 -5.21 -7.01
C LEU A 108 -29.10 -5.85 -8.35
N LEU A 109 -29.16 -7.18 -8.45
CA LEU A 109 -28.83 -7.90 -9.67
C LEU A 109 -29.88 -7.71 -10.78
N SER A 110 -31.16 -7.49 -10.42
CA SER A 110 -32.18 -7.12 -11.41
C SER A 110 -31.92 -5.76 -12.04
N TYR A 111 -31.36 -4.80 -11.30
CA TYR A 111 -31.02 -3.49 -11.84
C TYR A 111 -29.89 -3.56 -12.86
N ILE A 112 -28.90 -4.44 -12.70
CA ILE A 112 -27.86 -4.67 -13.72
C ILE A 112 -28.53 -5.01 -15.06
N ARG A 113 -29.42 -6.01 -15.07
CA ARG A 113 -30.15 -6.44 -16.26
C ARG A 113 -30.98 -5.32 -16.87
N LYS A 114 -31.66 -4.53 -16.03
CA LYS A 114 -32.45 -3.38 -16.48
C LYS A 114 -31.60 -2.31 -17.15
N GLU A 115 -30.43 -1.98 -16.59
CA GLU A 115 -29.56 -0.97 -17.19
C GLU A 115 -28.97 -1.45 -18.53
N VAL A 116 -28.75 -2.77 -18.70
CA VAL A 116 -28.42 -3.38 -20.01
C VAL A 116 -29.58 -3.25 -21.00
N GLU A 117 -30.82 -3.57 -20.60
CA GLU A 117 -32.01 -3.43 -21.45
C GLU A 117 -32.23 -1.98 -21.92
N THR A 118 -31.89 -1.01 -21.07
CA THR A 118 -31.95 0.43 -21.43
C THR A 118 -30.75 0.92 -22.24
N GLY A 119 -29.75 0.07 -22.48
CA GLY A 119 -28.55 0.40 -23.26
C GLY A 119 -27.50 1.24 -22.55
N ARG A 120 -27.61 1.44 -21.22
CA ARG A 120 -26.64 2.20 -20.42
C ARG A 120 -25.44 1.38 -19.99
N LEU A 121 -25.61 0.07 -19.83
CA LEU A 121 -24.52 -0.88 -19.59
C LEU A 121 -24.31 -1.79 -20.80
N SER A 122 -23.04 -2.01 -21.15
CA SER A 122 -22.68 -3.10 -22.07
C SER A 122 -22.77 -4.45 -21.35
N SER A 123 -22.97 -5.53 -22.12
CA SER A 123 -23.00 -6.90 -21.59
C SER A 123 -21.70 -7.27 -20.86
N ASP A 124 -20.56 -6.79 -21.36
CA ASP A 124 -19.24 -7.09 -20.76
C ASP A 124 -19.10 -6.45 -19.38
N ILE A 125 -19.51 -5.19 -19.22
CA ILE A 125 -19.50 -4.50 -17.93
C ILE A 125 -20.51 -5.15 -16.98
N ALA A 126 -21.72 -5.47 -17.46
CA ALA A 126 -22.74 -6.15 -16.66
C ALA A 126 -22.25 -7.49 -16.11
N ASN A 127 -21.60 -8.32 -16.93
CA ASN A 127 -20.98 -9.57 -16.49
C ASN A 127 -19.90 -9.32 -15.43
N GLY A 128 -19.07 -8.29 -15.62
CA GLY A 128 -18.06 -7.87 -14.65
C GLY A 128 -18.66 -7.43 -13.30
N LEU A 129 -19.79 -6.73 -13.32
CA LEU A 129 -20.52 -6.33 -12.11
C LEU A 129 -21.08 -7.54 -11.36
N GLU A 130 -21.71 -8.49 -12.07
CA GLU A 130 -22.21 -9.72 -11.45
C GLU A 130 -21.09 -10.55 -10.83
N GLU A 131 -19.97 -10.75 -11.55
CA GLU A 131 -18.81 -11.44 -11.03
C GLU A 131 -18.24 -10.73 -9.80
N LEU A 132 -18.08 -9.40 -9.86
CA LEU A 132 -17.61 -8.59 -8.75
C LEU A 132 -18.51 -8.75 -7.51
N TYR A 133 -19.83 -8.74 -7.70
CA TYR A 133 -20.79 -8.93 -6.61
C TYR A 133 -20.59 -10.28 -5.92
N TYR A 134 -20.57 -11.37 -6.67
CA TYR A 134 -20.45 -12.70 -6.07
C TYR A 134 -19.11 -12.90 -5.37
N ASN A 135 -18.01 -12.42 -5.95
CA ASN A 135 -16.68 -12.54 -5.33
C ASN A 135 -16.58 -11.70 -4.06
N TYR A 136 -17.04 -10.45 -4.10
CA TYR A 136 -17.08 -9.58 -2.93
C TYR A 136 -17.99 -10.14 -1.83
N ARG A 137 -19.20 -10.59 -2.18
CA ARG A 137 -20.14 -11.21 -1.25
C ARG A 137 -19.51 -12.39 -0.53
N ASN A 138 -18.92 -13.32 -1.28
CA ASN A 138 -18.35 -14.53 -0.72
C ASN A 138 -17.18 -14.20 0.24
N ALA A 139 -16.32 -13.26 -0.14
CA ALA A 139 -15.22 -12.79 0.72
C ALA A 139 -15.72 -12.14 2.01
N VAL A 140 -16.70 -11.23 1.94
CA VAL A 140 -17.25 -10.58 3.13
C VAL A 140 -17.97 -11.58 4.03
N LEU A 141 -18.67 -12.59 3.48
CA LEU A 141 -19.26 -13.66 4.28
C LEU A 141 -18.20 -14.52 4.99
N GLN A 142 -17.07 -14.80 4.32
CA GLN A 142 -15.95 -15.55 4.89
C GLN A 142 -15.36 -14.86 6.13
N SER A 143 -15.46 -13.53 6.24
CA SER A 143 -14.99 -12.78 7.43
C SER A 143 -15.73 -13.15 8.72
N GLY A 144 -16.95 -13.69 8.62
CA GLY A 144 -17.81 -13.97 9.76
C GLY A 144 -18.37 -12.71 10.45
N ASP A 145 -18.29 -11.52 9.85
CA ASP A 145 -18.92 -10.32 10.41
C ASP A 145 -20.45 -10.53 10.49
N PRO A 146 -21.09 -10.38 11.68
CA PRO A 146 -22.54 -10.56 11.83
C PRO A 146 -23.37 -9.57 11.01
N ARG A 147 -22.74 -8.51 10.47
CA ARG A 147 -23.34 -7.49 9.61
C ARG A 147 -23.01 -7.71 8.14
N ALA A 148 -22.38 -8.82 7.76
CA ALA A 148 -21.90 -9.10 6.40
C ALA A 148 -22.95 -8.76 5.33
N ASN A 149 -24.19 -9.26 5.44
CA ASN A 149 -25.25 -8.98 4.47
C ASN A 149 -25.53 -7.48 4.28
N LYS A 150 -25.50 -6.70 5.37
CA LYS A 150 -25.69 -5.25 5.32
C LYS A 150 -24.49 -4.57 4.65
N ILE A 151 -23.28 -5.01 4.97
CA ILE A 151 -22.04 -4.49 4.38
C ILE A 151 -22.03 -4.76 2.87
N ILE A 152 -22.38 -5.98 2.46
CA ILE A 152 -22.45 -6.40 1.05
C ILE A 152 -23.42 -5.52 0.29
N LEU A 153 -24.68 -5.45 0.71
CA LEU A 153 -25.70 -4.69 0.01
C LEU A 153 -25.32 -3.20 -0.06
N SER A 154 -24.86 -2.61 1.04
CA SER A 154 -24.50 -1.19 1.10
C SER A 154 -23.31 -0.86 0.19
N ASN A 155 -22.23 -1.63 0.27
CA ASN A 155 -21.01 -1.33 -0.48
C ASN A 155 -21.20 -1.61 -1.97
N MET A 156 -21.89 -2.70 -2.33
CA MET A 156 -22.12 -3.06 -3.74
C MET A 156 -23.13 -2.13 -4.42
N ALA A 157 -24.18 -1.67 -3.72
CA ALA A 157 -25.10 -0.69 -4.28
C ALA A 157 -24.39 0.62 -4.65
N VAL A 158 -23.54 1.13 -3.76
CA VAL A 158 -22.74 2.35 -4.02
C VAL A 158 -21.69 2.10 -5.10
N ALA A 159 -21.00 0.95 -5.08
CA ALA A 159 -20.01 0.62 -6.10
C ALA A 159 -20.66 0.58 -7.50
N PHE A 160 -21.80 -0.10 -7.65
CA PHE A 160 -22.49 -0.19 -8.94
C PHE A 160 -23.01 1.16 -9.43
N ASP A 161 -23.56 1.97 -8.54
CA ASP A 161 -24.01 3.32 -8.84
C ASP A 161 -22.85 4.21 -9.34
N ARG A 162 -21.70 4.18 -8.66
CA ARG A 162 -20.52 4.94 -9.06
C ARG A 162 -19.84 4.41 -10.33
N ILE A 163 -19.87 3.10 -10.57
CA ILE A 163 -19.38 2.51 -11.82
C ILE A 163 -20.30 2.92 -12.98
N LEU A 164 -21.62 2.85 -12.80
CA LEU A 164 -22.58 3.27 -13.82
C LEU A 164 -22.41 4.75 -14.17
N LEU A 165 -22.21 5.61 -13.17
CA LEU A 165 -21.93 7.04 -13.40
C LEU A 165 -20.71 7.23 -14.29
N ASP A 166 -19.62 6.49 -14.04
CA ASP A 166 -18.41 6.57 -14.87
C ASP A 166 -18.60 5.94 -16.27
N VAL A 167 -19.53 5.00 -16.44
CA VAL A 167 -19.89 4.50 -17.77
C VAL A 167 -20.71 5.53 -18.55
N GLU A 168 -21.63 6.23 -17.88
CA GLU A 168 -22.47 7.27 -18.48
C GLU A 168 -21.68 8.54 -18.80
N ASP A 169 -20.75 8.94 -17.92
CA ASP A 169 -19.87 10.10 -18.07
C ASP A 169 -18.43 9.76 -17.61
N PRO A 170 -17.57 9.21 -18.50
CA PRO A 170 -16.25 8.74 -18.12
C PRO A 170 -15.33 9.83 -17.56
N PHE A 171 -14.91 9.64 -16.30
CA PHE A 171 -13.93 10.51 -15.68
C PHE A 171 -12.59 10.45 -16.41
N THR A 172 -11.96 11.62 -16.63
CA THR A 172 -10.64 11.72 -17.26
C THR A 172 -9.60 12.17 -16.24
N PHE A 173 -8.61 11.31 -15.98
CA PHE A 173 -7.53 11.62 -15.05
C PHE A 173 -6.54 12.66 -15.64
N SER A 174 -6.21 13.65 -14.82
CA SER A 174 -5.09 14.58 -15.07
C SER A 174 -3.74 13.90 -14.79
N PRO A 175 -2.62 14.42 -15.34
CA PRO A 175 -1.29 13.85 -15.08
C PRO A 175 -0.94 13.74 -13.59
N HIS A 176 -1.35 14.72 -12.80
CA HIS A 176 -1.45 14.64 -11.35
C HIS A 176 -2.92 14.79 -10.96
N HIS A 177 -3.49 13.76 -10.36
CA HIS A 177 -4.88 13.70 -9.92
C HIS A 177 -4.93 13.78 -8.40
N GLN A 178 -5.78 14.66 -7.86
CA GLN A 178 -6.04 14.77 -6.43
C GLN A 178 -7.28 13.96 -6.07
N ALA A 179 -7.25 13.28 -4.93
CA ALA A 179 -8.38 12.49 -4.47
C ALA A 179 -9.66 13.34 -4.39
N ILE A 180 -10.74 12.86 -5.01
CA ILE A 180 -12.04 13.53 -4.97
C ILE A 180 -12.71 13.21 -3.63
N ARG A 181 -12.94 14.24 -2.81
CA ARG A 181 -13.53 14.14 -1.47
C ARG A 181 -14.95 14.68 -1.38
N GLU A 182 -15.37 15.50 -2.35
CA GLU A 182 -16.67 16.18 -2.39
C GLU A 182 -17.17 16.28 -3.85
N PRO A 183 -18.49 16.28 -4.11
CA PRO A 183 -19.58 16.10 -3.13
C PRO A 183 -19.75 14.63 -2.69
N PHE A 184 -19.07 13.70 -3.36
CA PHE A 184 -18.98 12.31 -2.96
C PHE A 184 -17.53 11.99 -2.57
N ASP A 185 -17.34 11.45 -1.37
CA ASP A 185 -16.02 11.09 -0.86
C ASP A 185 -15.57 9.72 -1.43
N TYR A 186 -14.90 9.75 -2.58
CA TYR A 186 -14.37 8.55 -3.24
C TYR A 186 -13.26 7.88 -2.44
N TYR A 187 -12.51 8.64 -1.63
CA TYR A 187 -11.51 8.08 -0.72
C TYR A 187 -12.20 7.19 0.33
N MET A 188 -13.17 7.74 1.06
CA MET A 188 -13.91 6.99 2.08
C MET A 188 -14.74 5.85 1.48
N PHE A 189 -15.28 6.01 0.28
CA PHE A 189 -15.89 4.92 -0.48
C PHE A 189 -14.91 3.74 -0.65
N GLY A 190 -13.70 4.01 -1.17
CA GLY A 190 -12.68 2.98 -1.35
C GLY A 190 -12.22 2.34 -0.03
N GLN A 191 -12.02 3.16 1.02
CA GLN A 191 -11.67 2.64 2.35
C GLN A 191 -12.77 1.72 2.89
N ASN A 192 -14.04 2.11 2.79
CA ASN A 192 -15.18 1.33 3.30
C ASN A 192 -15.41 0.04 2.50
N TYR A 193 -15.13 0.07 1.19
CA TYR A 193 -15.22 -1.10 0.32
C TYR A 193 -14.16 -2.14 0.64
N ILE A 194 -12.90 -1.75 0.84
CA ILE A 194 -11.79 -2.69 1.05
C ILE A 194 -11.70 -3.20 2.50
N ARG A 195 -12.08 -2.38 3.49
CA ARG A 195 -11.99 -2.74 4.92
C ARG A 195 -12.55 -4.12 5.29
N PRO A 196 -13.75 -4.55 4.88
CA PRO A 196 -14.29 -5.85 5.26
C PRO A 196 -13.57 -7.04 4.63
N LEU A 197 -12.62 -6.80 3.71
CA LEU A 197 -11.78 -7.82 3.09
C LEU A 197 -10.47 -8.05 3.86
N ILE A 198 -10.13 -7.19 4.81
CA ILE A 198 -8.90 -7.28 5.59
C ILE A 198 -9.15 -7.98 6.93
N ASP A 199 -8.46 -9.09 7.17
CA ASP A 199 -8.35 -9.70 8.49
C ASP A 199 -7.33 -8.94 9.34
N PHE A 200 -7.76 -7.85 9.96
CA PHE A 200 -6.93 -7.04 10.85
C PHE A 200 -6.31 -7.87 12.00
N ARG A 201 -6.94 -8.96 12.45
CA ARG A 201 -6.37 -9.81 13.52
C ARG A 201 -5.14 -10.56 13.07
N ARG A 202 -5.04 -10.84 11.77
CA ARG A 202 -3.91 -11.52 11.13
C ARG A 202 -3.12 -10.58 10.20
N SER A 203 -3.25 -9.28 10.39
CA SER A 203 -2.49 -8.27 9.65
C SER A 203 -1.40 -7.67 10.53
N TYR A 204 -0.34 -7.11 9.93
CA TYR A 204 0.81 -6.58 10.69
C TYR A 204 1.45 -5.38 10.01
N ILE A 205 2.00 -4.47 10.82
CA ILE A 205 2.87 -3.37 10.38
C ILE A 205 4.28 -3.57 10.91
N GLY A 206 5.26 -3.66 10.03
CA GLY A 206 6.69 -3.64 10.35
C GLY A 206 7.23 -2.21 10.49
N ASN A 207 7.95 -1.98 11.58
CA ASN A 207 8.67 -0.74 11.89
C ASN A 207 7.81 0.52 11.85
N ILE A 208 6.67 0.49 12.56
CA ILE A 208 5.70 1.59 12.59
C ILE A 208 6.30 2.94 12.99
N SER A 209 7.35 2.96 13.81
CA SER A 209 8.03 4.18 14.22
C SER A 209 8.65 4.93 13.03
N ILE A 210 9.11 4.23 12.01
CA ILE A 210 9.71 4.87 10.82
C ILE A 210 8.66 5.69 10.07
N PHE A 211 7.38 5.28 10.03
CA PHE A 211 6.32 6.12 9.47
C PHE A 211 6.11 7.41 10.28
N SER A 212 6.35 7.38 11.59
CA SER A 212 6.31 8.60 12.42
C SER A 212 7.48 9.52 12.08
N ASP A 213 8.69 8.97 11.93
CA ASP A 213 9.88 9.73 11.49
C ASP A 213 9.69 10.33 10.09
N MET A 214 8.92 9.67 9.23
CA MET A 214 8.53 10.19 7.92
C MET A 214 7.60 11.40 8.04
N GLU A 215 6.59 11.34 8.91
CA GLU A 215 5.72 12.50 9.14
C GLU A 215 6.49 13.72 9.67
N GLU A 216 7.48 13.51 10.54
CA GLU A 216 8.36 14.60 10.99
C GLU A 216 9.15 15.23 9.83
N LYS A 217 9.67 14.41 8.91
CA LYS A 217 10.37 14.90 7.70
C LYS A 217 9.44 15.64 6.76
N LEU A 218 8.21 15.15 6.57
CA LEU A 218 7.20 15.86 5.78
C LEU A 218 6.86 17.22 6.39
N GLN A 219 6.74 17.31 7.72
CA GLN A 219 6.52 18.58 8.44
C GLN A 219 7.71 19.55 8.29
N GLN A 220 8.93 19.04 8.15
CA GLN A 220 10.13 19.84 7.84
C GLN A 220 10.18 20.31 6.39
N GLY A 221 9.21 19.93 5.56
CA GLY A 221 9.15 20.27 4.15
C GLY A 221 9.86 19.29 3.23
N HIS A 222 10.41 18.18 3.75
CA HIS A 222 11.15 17.22 2.95
C HIS A 222 10.23 16.36 2.06
N ASN A 223 10.80 15.75 1.03
CA ASN A 223 10.12 14.78 0.19
C ASN A 223 10.45 13.34 0.62
N ILE A 224 9.50 12.44 0.44
CA ILE A 224 9.63 11.01 0.75
C ILE A 224 9.19 10.21 -0.47
N VAL A 225 10.03 9.26 -0.88
CA VAL A 225 9.71 8.27 -1.91
C VAL A 225 9.76 6.88 -1.30
N LEU A 226 8.65 6.17 -1.39
CA LEU A 226 8.51 4.77 -1.00
C LEU A 226 8.71 3.88 -2.23
N MET A 227 9.82 3.15 -2.26
CA MET A 227 10.15 2.16 -3.29
C MET A 227 9.59 0.81 -2.87
N SER A 228 8.52 0.37 -3.54
CA SER A 228 7.70 -0.74 -3.08
C SER A 228 7.62 -1.90 -4.08
N ASN A 229 7.30 -3.10 -3.60
CA ASN A 229 6.59 -4.07 -4.43
C ASN A 229 5.11 -3.69 -4.58
N HIS A 230 4.37 -4.39 -5.44
CA HIS A 230 2.96 -4.10 -5.75
C HIS A 230 2.24 -5.42 -5.93
N GLN A 231 1.07 -5.63 -5.33
CA GLN A 231 0.40 -6.94 -5.35
C GLN A 231 -1.02 -6.87 -5.88
N THR A 232 -1.79 -5.85 -5.52
CA THR A 232 -3.20 -5.74 -5.88
C THR A 232 -3.54 -4.33 -6.36
N GLU A 233 -4.64 -4.17 -7.08
CA GLU A 233 -5.16 -2.83 -7.40
C GLU A 233 -5.66 -2.08 -6.15
N ALA A 234 -5.92 -2.81 -5.06
CA ALA A 234 -6.35 -2.29 -3.78
C ALA A 234 -5.19 -1.85 -2.86
N ASP A 235 -3.93 -1.94 -3.32
CA ASP A 235 -2.74 -1.58 -2.52
C ASP A 235 -2.85 -0.18 -1.86
N PRO A 236 -3.31 0.89 -2.57
CA PRO A 236 -3.49 2.20 -1.94
C PRO A 236 -4.47 2.19 -0.76
N ALA A 237 -5.56 1.44 -0.89
CA ALA A 237 -6.56 1.32 0.16
C ALA A 237 -6.03 0.51 1.34
N ILE A 238 -5.30 -0.58 1.07
CA ILE A 238 -4.69 -1.43 2.10
C ILE A 238 -3.65 -0.65 2.91
N ILE A 239 -2.75 0.07 2.24
CA ILE A 239 -1.75 0.93 2.88
C ILE A 239 -2.45 1.95 3.79
N ALA A 240 -3.45 2.66 3.25
CA ALA A 240 -4.19 3.66 4.01
C ALA A 240 -4.94 3.06 5.21
N LEU A 241 -5.60 1.90 5.05
CA LEU A 241 -6.33 1.22 6.12
C LEU A 241 -5.43 0.72 7.25
N LEU A 242 -4.19 0.30 6.94
CA LEU A 242 -3.23 -0.11 7.96
C LEU A 242 -2.69 1.09 8.74
N LEU A 243 -2.53 2.24 8.10
CA LEU A 243 -1.94 3.45 8.69
C LEU A 243 -2.96 4.43 9.28
N GLU A 244 -4.26 4.28 9.02
CA GLU A 244 -5.28 5.29 9.32
C GLU A 244 -5.37 5.74 10.79
N ARG A 245 -4.97 4.89 11.75
CA ARG A 245 -5.04 5.19 13.19
C ARG A 245 -3.79 5.87 13.72
N THR A 246 -2.64 5.62 13.11
CA THR A 246 -1.34 6.07 13.62
C THR A 246 -0.69 7.13 12.76
N ASN A 247 -0.95 7.10 11.45
CA ASN A 247 -0.32 7.95 10.44
C ASN A 247 -1.38 8.38 9.42
N SER A 248 -2.46 8.99 9.90
CA SER A 248 -3.61 9.39 9.06
C SER A 248 -3.22 10.42 8.00
N HIS A 249 -2.21 11.26 8.27
CA HIS A 249 -1.68 12.18 7.28
C HIS A 249 -1.12 11.41 6.08
N ILE A 250 -0.22 10.45 6.32
CA ILE A 250 0.33 9.58 5.26
C ILE A 250 -0.80 8.83 4.54
N ALA A 251 -1.77 8.27 5.27
CA ALA A 251 -2.87 7.50 4.70
C ALA A 251 -3.72 8.31 3.69
N GLU A 252 -3.88 9.61 3.91
CA GLU A 252 -4.73 10.48 3.08
C GLU A 252 -3.94 11.26 2.01
N THR A 253 -2.65 11.56 2.23
CA THR A 253 -1.87 12.44 1.35
C THR A 253 -0.89 11.71 0.42
N MET A 254 -0.64 10.41 0.63
CA MET A 254 0.23 9.62 -0.23
C MET A 254 -0.21 9.69 -1.70
N VAL A 255 0.75 10.00 -2.58
CA VAL A 255 0.58 10.06 -4.03
C VAL A 255 1.08 8.76 -4.64
N PHE A 256 0.23 8.03 -5.36
CA PHE A 256 0.58 6.76 -5.97
C PHE A 256 0.91 6.95 -7.45
N VAL A 257 2.10 6.49 -7.87
CA VAL A 257 2.43 6.39 -9.30
C VAL A 257 1.64 5.21 -9.88
N ALA A 258 0.61 5.50 -10.67
CA ALA A 258 -0.38 4.52 -11.11
C ALA A 258 -0.39 4.33 -12.63
N GLY A 259 -0.52 3.06 -13.03
CA GLY A 259 -0.60 2.59 -14.41
C GLY A 259 -1.95 2.87 -15.08
N ASP A 260 -2.02 2.73 -16.40
CA ASP A 260 -3.18 3.06 -17.22
C ASP A 260 -4.43 2.20 -16.97
N ARG A 261 -4.28 0.93 -16.58
CA ARG A 261 -5.42 0.01 -16.40
C ARG A 261 -6.42 0.48 -15.34
N VAL A 262 -5.93 0.81 -14.15
CA VAL A 262 -6.77 1.29 -13.04
C VAL A 262 -7.39 2.67 -13.31
N LEU A 263 -6.94 3.36 -14.36
CA LEU A 263 -7.43 4.67 -14.79
C LEU A 263 -8.41 4.58 -15.97
N THR A 264 -8.53 3.41 -16.60
CA THR A 264 -9.33 3.18 -17.81
C THR A 264 -10.43 2.15 -17.61
N ASP A 265 -10.24 1.18 -16.72
CA ASP A 265 -11.25 0.16 -16.41
C ASP A 265 -12.39 0.76 -15.56
N PRO A 266 -13.65 0.80 -16.05
CA PRO A 266 -14.78 1.37 -15.32
C PRO A 266 -15.02 0.72 -13.95
N LEU A 267 -14.68 -0.56 -13.77
CA LEU A 267 -14.82 -1.25 -12.48
C LEU A 267 -13.81 -0.77 -11.43
N CYS A 268 -12.72 -0.12 -11.85
CA CYS A 268 -11.64 0.34 -10.99
C CYS A 268 -11.63 1.86 -10.81
N LYS A 269 -12.09 2.61 -11.83
CA LYS A 269 -12.03 4.08 -11.86
C LYS A 269 -12.63 4.75 -10.62
N PRO A 270 -13.79 4.36 -10.09
CA PRO A 270 -14.31 4.94 -8.85
C PRO A 270 -13.34 4.82 -7.66
N PHE A 271 -12.59 3.72 -7.55
CA PHE A 271 -11.59 3.57 -6.50
C PHE A 271 -10.36 4.46 -6.72
N SER A 272 -9.93 4.58 -7.98
CA SER A 272 -8.82 5.45 -8.38
C SER A 272 -9.14 6.94 -8.20
N MET A 273 -10.39 7.35 -8.46
CA MET A 273 -10.87 8.73 -8.22
C MET A 273 -10.67 9.19 -6.78
N GLY A 274 -10.69 8.26 -5.82
CA GLY A 274 -10.49 8.50 -4.39
C GLY A 274 -9.04 8.54 -3.92
N ARG A 275 -8.05 8.53 -4.82
CA ARG A 275 -6.62 8.52 -4.46
C ARG A 275 -5.89 9.71 -5.08
N ASN A 276 -4.77 10.12 -4.48
CA ASN A 276 -3.85 11.04 -5.13
C ASN A 276 -2.96 10.22 -6.06
N LEU A 277 -2.88 10.59 -7.33
CA LEU A 277 -2.23 9.78 -8.36
C LEU A 277 -1.29 10.61 -9.22
N LEU A 278 -0.18 10.00 -9.59
CA LEU A 278 0.63 10.42 -10.74
C LEU A 278 0.41 9.40 -11.85
N CYS A 279 -0.35 9.81 -12.86
CA CYS A 279 -0.88 8.93 -13.89
C CYS A 279 0.16 8.68 -14.98
N VAL A 280 0.65 7.45 -15.09
CA VAL A 280 1.68 7.05 -16.06
C VAL A 280 1.25 5.81 -16.83
N TYR A 281 1.62 5.72 -18.10
CA TYR A 281 1.56 4.49 -18.87
C TYR A 281 2.75 3.60 -18.50
N SER A 282 2.47 2.35 -18.10
CA SER A 282 3.53 1.40 -17.76
C SER A 282 4.37 1.08 -18.98
N LYS A 283 5.69 0.93 -18.78
CA LYS A 283 6.59 0.44 -19.84
C LYS A 283 6.14 -0.93 -20.37
N LYS A 284 5.55 -1.77 -19.51
CA LYS A 284 5.05 -3.11 -19.87
C LYS A 284 3.96 -3.09 -20.95
N HIS A 285 3.19 -2.00 -21.02
CA HIS A 285 2.06 -1.83 -21.93
C HIS A 285 2.27 -0.70 -22.94
N MET A 286 3.50 -0.15 -23.02
CA MET A 286 3.80 0.96 -23.92
C MET A 286 3.57 0.54 -25.37
N ASP A 287 4.05 -0.66 -25.73
CA ASP A 287 4.10 -1.16 -27.11
C ASP A 287 2.91 -2.07 -27.48
N ASP A 288 1.91 -2.22 -26.60
CA ASP A 288 0.74 -3.09 -26.85
C ASP A 288 -0.08 -2.63 -28.06
N VAL A 289 -0.14 -1.31 -28.30
CA VAL A 289 -0.84 -0.69 -29.43
C VAL A 289 0.11 0.35 -30.05
N PRO A 290 0.79 0.01 -31.16
CA PRO A 290 1.84 0.86 -31.75
C PRO A 290 1.40 2.30 -32.05
N GLU A 291 0.15 2.48 -32.47
CA GLU A 291 -0.44 3.77 -32.82
C GLU A 291 -0.55 4.72 -31.60
N LEU A 292 -0.58 4.17 -30.39
CA LEU A 292 -0.73 4.94 -29.15
C LEU A 292 0.61 5.27 -28.47
N ILE A 293 1.73 4.70 -28.92
CA ILE A 293 3.05 4.87 -28.26
C ILE A 293 3.41 6.34 -28.07
N GLU A 294 3.29 7.16 -29.13
CA GLU A 294 3.68 8.57 -29.09
C GLU A 294 2.79 9.37 -28.12
N MET A 295 1.48 9.09 -28.11
CA MET A 295 0.54 9.69 -27.18
C MET A 295 0.89 9.31 -25.72
N LYS A 296 1.16 8.03 -25.46
CA LYS A 296 1.55 7.53 -24.14
C LYS A 296 2.86 8.16 -23.64
N ARG A 297 3.86 8.29 -24.52
CA ARG A 297 5.14 8.96 -24.20
C ARG A 297 4.94 10.44 -23.85
N ARG A 298 4.11 11.16 -24.60
CA ARG A 298 3.77 12.56 -24.30
C ARG A 298 3.02 12.70 -22.98
N ALA A 299 2.09 11.79 -22.69
CA ALA A 299 1.39 11.76 -21.40
C ALA A 299 2.37 11.55 -20.24
N ASN A 300 3.24 10.52 -20.31
CA ASN A 300 4.26 10.28 -19.28
C ASN A 300 5.21 11.48 -19.09
N THR A 301 5.59 12.14 -20.19
CA THR A 301 6.42 13.36 -20.11
C THR A 301 5.71 14.48 -19.34
N ARG A 302 4.39 14.65 -19.50
CA ARG A 302 3.61 15.61 -18.71
C ARG A 302 3.56 15.21 -17.24
N SER A 303 3.28 13.94 -16.93
CA SER A 303 3.21 13.45 -15.55
C SER A 303 4.55 13.57 -14.81
N LEU A 304 5.67 13.30 -15.48
CA LEU A 304 7.00 13.50 -14.91
C LEU A 304 7.32 14.99 -14.65
N LYS A 305 6.82 15.90 -15.49
CA LYS A 305 6.93 17.34 -15.23
C LYS A 305 6.13 17.77 -14.02
N GLU A 306 4.88 17.30 -13.88
CA GLU A 306 4.07 17.55 -12.69
C GLU A 306 4.73 16.98 -11.43
N MET A 307 5.25 15.75 -11.48
CA MET A 307 6.00 15.16 -10.38
C MET A 307 7.21 16.01 -9.97
N ALA A 308 7.99 16.50 -10.94
CA ALA A 308 9.11 17.39 -10.65
C ALA A 308 8.67 18.72 -10.01
N LEU A 309 7.53 19.27 -10.43
CA LEU A 309 6.95 20.47 -9.83
C LEU A 309 6.46 20.22 -8.40
N LEU A 310 5.80 19.08 -8.14
CA LEU A 310 5.38 18.67 -6.80
C LEU A 310 6.58 18.54 -5.87
N LEU A 311 7.63 17.82 -6.29
CA LEU A 311 8.83 17.65 -5.49
C LEU A 311 9.53 18.98 -5.17
N ARG A 312 9.53 19.94 -6.09
CA ARG A 312 10.04 21.30 -5.81
C ARG A 312 9.22 22.07 -4.77
N GLY A 313 7.95 21.73 -4.61
CA GLY A 313 7.07 22.27 -3.57
C GLY A 313 7.36 21.72 -2.16
N GLY A 314 8.05 20.58 -2.08
CA GLY A 314 8.35 19.90 -0.82
C GLY A 314 7.11 19.25 -0.17
N SER A 315 7.32 18.61 0.99
CA SER A 315 6.27 17.92 1.77
C SER A 315 5.50 16.85 0.97
N GLN A 316 6.13 16.22 -0.03
CA GLN A 316 5.49 15.18 -0.84
C GLN A 316 5.83 13.79 -0.30
N ILE A 317 4.83 12.90 -0.26
CA ILE A 317 5.05 11.46 -0.07
C ILE A 317 4.55 10.70 -1.29
N ILE A 318 5.47 10.05 -2.00
CA ILE A 318 5.20 9.38 -3.27
C ILE A 318 5.47 7.88 -3.12
N TRP A 319 4.49 7.05 -3.46
CA TRP A 319 4.64 5.62 -3.60
C TRP A 319 4.86 5.25 -5.06
N ILE A 320 5.85 4.39 -5.32
CA ILE A 320 6.11 3.83 -6.65
C ILE A 320 6.50 2.36 -6.52
N ALA A 321 6.02 1.56 -7.47
CA ALA A 321 6.49 0.20 -7.68
C ALA A 321 7.39 0.13 -8.93
N PRO A 322 8.73 0.12 -8.78
CA PRO A 322 9.65 0.15 -9.91
C PRO A 322 9.56 -1.08 -10.81
N SER A 323 8.97 -2.18 -10.34
CA SER A 323 8.67 -3.36 -11.18
C SER A 323 7.65 -3.05 -12.29
N GLY A 324 6.89 -1.96 -12.18
CA GLY A 324 5.92 -1.49 -13.16
C GLY A 324 4.66 -2.35 -13.28
N GLY A 325 4.42 -3.30 -12.36
CA GLY A 325 3.20 -4.09 -12.30
C GLY A 325 3.14 -5.00 -11.06
N ARG A 326 1.99 -5.62 -10.83
CA ARG A 326 1.76 -6.51 -9.69
C ARG A 326 2.69 -7.73 -9.71
N ASP A 327 3.05 -8.22 -8.52
CA ASP A 327 3.77 -9.48 -8.30
C ASP A 327 3.00 -10.65 -8.95
N ARG A 328 3.69 -11.76 -9.21
CA ARG A 328 3.10 -12.98 -9.75
C ARG A 328 3.68 -14.18 -9.02
N PRO A 329 2.90 -15.27 -8.88
CA PRO A 329 3.45 -16.51 -8.35
C PRO A 329 4.46 -17.07 -9.35
N ASP A 330 5.52 -17.68 -8.83
CA ASP A 330 6.45 -18.46 -9.64
C ASP A 330 5.66 -19.60 -10.34
N PRO A 331 5.76 -19.78 -11.66
CA PRO A 331 4.96 -20.76 -12.40
C PRO A 331 5.22 -22.22 -12.01
N SER A 332 6.39 -22.51 -11.42
CA SER A 332 6.80 -23.87 -11.08
C SER A 332 6.47 -24.23 -9.63
N THR A 333 6.61 -23.28 -8.71
CA THR A 333 6.44 -23.49 -7.26
C THR A 333 5.13 -22.94 -6.72
N GLY A 334 4.51 -21.99 -7.42
CA GLY A 334 3.34 -21.25 -6.96
C GLY A 334 3.64 -20.19 -5.90
N GLU A 335 4.91 -19.98 -5.54
CA GLU A 335 5.29 -19.04 -4.49
C GLU A 335 5.31 -17.59 -4.97
N TRP A 336 4.77 -16.68 -4.15
CA TRP A 336 4.75 -15.24 -4.40
C TRP A 336 5.96 -14.55 -3.80
N HIS A 337 6.60 -13.70 -4.61
CA HIS A 337 7.72 -12.86 -4.21
C HIS A 337 7.64 -11.49 -4.90
N PRO A 338 8.25 -10.43 -4.33
CA PRO A 338 8.40 -9.15 -5.01
C PRO A 338 8.95 -9.31 -6.43
N ALA A 339 8.31 -8.67 -7.42
CA ALA A 339 8.81 -8.65 -8.78
C ALA A 339 10.09 -7.80 -8.90
N PRO A 340 11.05 -8.16 -9.77
CA PRO A 340 12.27 -7.39 -9.96
C PRO A 340 12.02 -5.92 -10.32
N PHE A 341 12.85 -5.03 -9.78
CA PHE A 341 12.76 -3.60 -10.04
C PHE A 341 13.38 -3.23 -11.40
N ASP A 342 12.75 -2.30 -12.12
CA ASP A 342 13.38 -1.64 -13.26
C ASP A 342 14.38 -0.58 -12.75
N VAL A 343 15.66 -0.87 -12.90
CA VAL A 343 16.79 -0.04 -12.43
C VAL A 343 16.68 1.39 -12.95
N SER A 344 16.22 1.56 -14.20
CA SER A 344 16.01 2.88 -14.80
C SER A 344 14.90 3.67 -14.09
N SER A 345 13.84 3.01 -13.64
CA SER A 345 12.75 3.66 -12.89
C SER A 345 13.20 4.08 -11.51
N VAL A 346 13.99 3.24 -10.82
CA VAL A 346 14.63 3.59 -9.54
C VAL A 346 15.55 4.81 -9.70
N ASP A 347 16.46 4.79 -10.68
CA ASP A 347 17.41 5.88 -10.92
C ASP A 347 16.70 7.18 -11.33
N ASN A 348 15.66 7.10 -12.16
CA ASN A 348 14.88 8.27 -12.55
C ASN A 348 14.23 8.96 -11.34
N MET A 349 13.59 8.19 -10.45
CA MET A 349 13.00 8.74 -9.24
C MET A 349 14.04 9.35 -8.31
N ARG A 350 15.18 8.66 -8.10
CA ARG A 350 16.30 9.20 -7.31
C ARG A 350 16.77 10.55 -7.85
N ARG A 351 17.00 10.64 -9.17
CA ARG A 351 17.40 11.90 -9.82
C ARG A 351 16.36 12.99 -9.62
N LEU A 352 15.06 12.69 -9.78
CA LEU A 352 14.01 13.69 -9.58
C LEU A 352 14.02 14.26 -8.16
N VAL A 353 14.25 13.39 -7.16
CA VAL A 353 14.36 13.79 -5.76
C VAL A 353 15.60 14.68 -5.54
N GLU A 354 16.76 14.27 -6.02
CA GLU A 354 18.02 15.03 -5.86
C GLU A 354 17.97 16.41 -6.54
N HIS A 355 17.33 16.51 -7.71
CA HIS A 355 17.22 17.74 -8.48
C HIS A 355 16.00 18.59 -8.08
N SER A 356 15.28 18.21 -7.02
CA SER A 356 14.09 18.93 -6.55
C SER A 356 14.41 20.20 -5.76
N SER A 357 15.68 20.41 -5.37
CA SER A 357 16.14 21.48 -4.46
C SER A 357 15.55 21.45 -3.05
N VAL A 358 14.83 20.37 -2.71
CA VAL A 358 14.27 20.09 -1.39
C VAL A 358 14.90 18.79 -0.89
N PRO A 359 15.27 18.66 0.41
CA PRO A 359 15.77 17.41 0.95
C PRO A 359 14.78 16.28 0.69
N GLY A 360 15.29 15.12 0.28
CA GLY A 360 14.45 14.01 -0.09
C GLY A 360 15.02 12.66 0.31
N HIS A 361 14.12 11.74 0.64
CA HIS A 361 14.43 10.49 1.30
C HIS A 361 13.82 9.31 0.53
N ILE A 362 14.57 8.22 0.40
CA ILE A 362 14.13 7.03 -0.33
C ILE A 362 14.11 5.84 0.63
N TYR A 363 12.92 5.28 0.83
CA TYR A 363 12.70 4.16 1.73
C TYR A 363 12.24 2.90 0.96
N PRO A 364 12.79 1.72 1.26
CA PRO A 364 12.24 0.46 0.77
C PRO A 364 10.99 0.08 1.58
N LEU A 365 9.88 -0.12 0.88
CA LEU A 365 8.58 -0.52 1.43
C LEU A 365 8.21 -1.92 0.94
N SER A 366 7.67 -2.75 1.82
CA SER A 366 7.16 -4.07 1.46
C SER A 366 5.68 -4.20 1.78
N LEU A 367 4.94 -4.81 0.86
CA LEU A 367 3.52 -5.06 0.94
C LEU A 367 3.22 -6.54 0.71
N LEU A 368 2.41 -7.13 1.57
CA LEU A 368 1.88 -8.47 1.43
C LEU A 368 0.35 -8.44 1.52
N CYS A 369 -0.34 -8.60 0.40
CA CYS A 369 -1.80 -8.57 0.32
C CYS A 369 -2.38 -9.26 -0.91
N TYR A 370 -1.59 -9.99 -1.71
CA TYR A 370 -2.06 -10.59 -2.95
C TYR A 370 -3.33 -11.43 -2.77
N GLU A 371 -3.51 -12.13 -1.64
CA GLU A 371 -4.72 -12.93 -1.37
C GLU A 371 -6.02 -12.11 -1.41
N VAL A 372 -6.01 -10.83 -1.04
CA VAL A 372 -7.22 -10.00 -0.96
C VAL A 372 -7.82 -9.78 -2.35
N MET A 373 -6.99 -9.52 -3.35
CA MET A 373 -7.42 -9.28 -4.73
C MET A 373 -6.28 -9.61 -5.71
N PRO A 374 -5.96 -10.91 -5.89
CA PRO A 374 -4.76 -11.31 -6.61
C PRO A 374 -4.90 -11.00 -8.10
N PRO A 375 -3.79 -10.69 -8.77
CA PRO A 375 -3.80 -10.58 -10.21
C PRO A 375 -4.04 -11.95 -10.87
N PRO A 376 -4.49 -11.96 -12.14
CA PRO A 376 -4.47 -13.18 -12.95
C PRO A 376 -3.06 -13.76 -13.05
N GLN A 377 -2.94 -15.08 -13.18
CA GLN A 377 -1.64 -15.77 -13.22
C GLN A 377 -0.74 -15.27 -14.36
N GLN A 378 -1.32 -14.87 -15.49
CA GLN A 378 -0.62 -14.27 -16.62
C GLN A 378 -1.00 -12.80 -16.77
N VAL A 379 -0.11 -12.01 -17.39
CA VAL A 379 -0.44 -10.63 -17.75
C VAL A 379 -1.41 -10.68 -18.94
N GLU A 380 -2.68 -10.42 -18.68
CA GLU A 380 -3.70 -10.30 -19.72
C GLU A 380 -3.46 -9.02 -20.53
N LYS A 381 -3.76 -9.00 -21.83
CA LYS A 381 -3.57 -7.81 -22.68
C LYS A 381 -4.81 -6.91 -22.76
N GLN A 382 -5.99 -7.47 -22.50
CA GLN A 382 -7.27 -6.76 -22.57
C GLN A 382 -7.64 -6.16 -21.20
N ILE A 383 -8.46 -5.10 -21.22
CA ILE A 383 -9.08 -4.53 -20.02
C ILE A 383 -10.23 -5.46 -19.59
N GLY A 384 -10.48 -5.58 -18.28
CA GLY A 384 -11.49 -6.48 -17.75
C GLY A 384 -10.93 -7.81 -17.21
N GLU A 385 -9.82 -7.74 -16.47
CA GLU A 385 -9.26 -8.92 -15.81
C GLU A 385 -10.27 -9.59 -14.88
N ARG A 386 -10.24 -10.93 -14.81
CA ARG A 386 -11.07 -11.68 -13.88
C ARG A 386 -10.70 -11.31 -12.44
N ARG A 387 -11.66 -10.80 -11.67
CA ARG A 387 -11.43 -10.31 -10.30
C ARG A 387 -11.78 -11.39 -9.29
N THR A 388 -10.78 -12.02 -8.70
CA THR A 388 -10.98 -12.84 -7.50
C THR A 388 -10.79 -11.98 -6.26
N ILE A 389 -11.60 -12.21 -5.22
CA ILE A 389 -11.58 -11.45 -3.97
C ILE A 389 -11.66 -12.43 -2.81
N SER A 390 -10.86 -12.21 -1.77
CA SER A 390 -10.92 -13.01 -0.54
C SER A 390 -10.78 -12.17 0.72
N PHE A 391 -11.19 -12.73 1.87
CA PHE A 391 -10.91 -12.16 3.18
C PHE A 391 -9.60 -12.73 3.71
N HIS A 392 -8.58 -11.88 3.89
CA HIS A 392 -7.26 -12.34 4.31
C HIS A 392 -6.48 -11.31 5.13
N GLY A 393 -5.49 -11.78 5.89
CA GLY A 393 -4.52 -10.92 6.58
C GLY A 393 -3.55 -10.28 5.59
N VAL A 394 -3.14 -9.05 5.88
CA VAL A 394 -2.23 -8.26 5.05
C VAL A 394 -1.05 -7.71 5.85
N GLY A 395 0.04 -7.38 5.18
CA GLY A 395 1.27 -6.90 5.78
C GLY A 395 1.74 -5.62 5.10
N LEU A 396 2.22 -4.68 5.89
CA LEU A 396 2.95 -3.49 5.44
C LEU A 396 4.23 -3.40 6.25
N SER A 397 5.37 -3.15 5.63
CA SER A 397 6.61 -2.92 6.36
C SER A 397 7.41 -1.85 5.66
N VAL A 398 8.14 -1.07 6.44
CA VAL A 398 9.16 -0.16 5.92
C VAL A 398 10.49 -0.42 6.63
N ALA A 399 11.61 -0.23 5.96
CA ALA A 399 12.94 -0.26 6.58
C ALA A 399 13.61 1.12 6.48
N PRO A 400 14.73 1.37 7.18
CA PRO A 400 15.41 2.67 7.15
C PRO A 400 15.74 3.15 5.73
N GLU A 401 15.87 4.46 5.56
CA GLU A 401 16.22 5.04 4.26
C GLU A 401 17.58 4.54 3.77
N LEU A 402 17.70 4.41 2.46
CA LEU A 402 18.96 4.04 1.82
C LEU A 402 19.60 5.28 1.20
N ASN A 403 20.83 5.57 1.62
CA ASN A 403 21.61 6.67 1.07
C ASN A 403 22.38 6.20 -0.17
N PHE A 404 22.11 6.83 -1.33
CA PHE A 404 22.76 6.49 -2.59
C PHE A 404 24.29 6.62 -2.50
N ASN A 405 24.78 7.77 -2.02
CA ASN A 405 26.21 8.06 -1.99
C ASN A 405 26.99 7.10 -1.09
N GLU A 406 26.41 6.70 0.06
CA GLU A 406 27.04 5.75 0.98
C GLU A 406 27.09 4.34 0.38
N LEU A 407 25.99 3.88 -0.22
CA LEU A 407 25.91 2.54 -0.81
C LEU A 407 26.78 2.38 -2.06
N THR A 408 26.99 3.46 -2.82
CA THR A 408 27.72 3.42 -4.08
C THR A 408 29.13 4.00 -3.99
N ALA A 409 29.63 4.31 -2.79
CA ALA A 409 30.95 4.92 -2.59
C ALA A 409 32.11 4.09 -3.18
N GLY A 410 31.93 2.77 -3.30
CA GLY A 410 32.90 1.84 -3.86
C GLY A 410 32.67 1.45 -5.33
N CYS A 411 31.62 1.95 -5.98
CA CYS A 411 31.33 1.61 -7.38
C CYS A 411 32.27 2.34 -8.33
N GLU A 412 32.78 1.64 -9.34
CA GLU A 412 33.74 2.20 -10.31
C GLU A 412 33.02 2.98 -11.42
N THR A 413 31.76 2.65 -11.70
CA THR A 413 30.98 3.24 -12.80
C THR A 413 29.59 3.73 -12.35
N PRO A 414 29.01 4.74 -13.02
CA PRO A 414 27.64 5.16 -12.77
C PRO A 414 26.61 4.05 -12.98
N GLU A 415 26.85 3.15 -13.93
CA GLU A 415 25.98 2.01 -14.23
C GLU A 415 25.97 1.00 -13.08
N GLU A 416 27.15 0.68 -12.54
CA GLU A 416 27.30 -0.17 -11.35
C GLU A 416 26.61 0.47 -10.13
N ALA A 417 26.77 1.77 -9.93
CA ALA A 417 26.11 2.50 -8.84
C ALA A 417 24.57 2.41 -8.91
N LYS A 418 23.99 2.56 -10.10
CA LYS A 418 22.53 2.42 -10.31
C LYS A 418 22.07 1.00 -9.96
N GLU A 419 22.78 -0.01 -10.42
CA GLU A 419 22.47 -1.41 -10.17
C GLU A 419 22.56 -1.73 -8.67
N ALA A 420 23.67 -1.35 -8.03
CA ALA A 420 23.90 -1.59 -6.61
C ALA A 420 22.80 -0.97 -5.73
N PHE A 421 22.42 0.28 -6.03
CA PHE A 421 21.35 0.95 -5.29
C PHE A 421 19.98 0.29 -5.50
N SER A 422 19.63 -0.05 -6.75
CA SER A 422 18.39 -0.74 -7.08
C SER A 422 18.32 -2.11 -6.40
N GLN A 423 19.42 -2.86 -6.41
CA GLN A 423 19.53 -4.17 -5.77
C GLN A 423 19.42 -4.07 -4.24
N ALA A 424 20.03 -3.05 -3.62
CA ALA A 424 19.94 -2.83 -2.18
C ALA A 424 18.49 -2.56 -1.74
N LEU A 425 17.76 -1.71 -2.49
CA LEU A 425 16.32 -1.48 -2.27
C LEU A 425 15.52 -2.77 -2.41
N TYR A 426 15.71 -3.49 -3.52
CA TYR A 426 14.98 -4.74 -3.79
C TYR A 426 15.24 -5.81 -2.71
N ASN A 427 16.49 -5.98 -2.29
CA ASN A 427 16.86 -6.91 -1.21
C ASN A 427 16.15 -6.56 0.10
N SER A 428 16.14 -5.28 0.48
CA SER A 428 15.44 -4.83 1.68
C SER A 428 13.94 -5.08 1.60
N VAL A 429 13.30 -4.83 0.44
CA VAL A 429 11.88 -5.15 0.21
C VAL A 429 11.63 -6.66 0.34
N GLY A 430 12.52 -7.50 -0.18
CA GLY A 430 12.44 -8.96 -0.06
C GLY A 430 12.60 -9.47 1.37
N GLU A 431 13.54 -8.93 2.14
CA GLU A 431 13.74 -9.28 3.55
C GLU A 431 12.51 -8.94 4.40
N GLN A 432 11.97 -7.73 4.21
CA GLN A 432 10.72 -7.29 4.83
C GLN A 432 9.55 -8.18 4.45
N TYR A 433 9.42 -8.51 3.16
CA TYR A 433 8.35 -9.36 2.63
C TYR A 433 8.34 -10.73 3.29
N ASN A 434 9.52 -11.34 3.46
CA ASN A 434 9.65 -12.64 4.09
C ASN A 434 9.22 -12.64 5.56
N VAL A 435 9.52 -11.57 6.31
CA VAL A 435 9.03 -11.40 7.68
C VAL A 435 7.50 -11.31 7.71
N LEU A 436 6.90 -10.55 6.81
CA LEU A 436 5.44 -10.47 6.67
C LEU A 436 4.83 -11.83 6.29
N LYS A 437 5.45 -12.55 5.35
CA LYS A 437 5.03 -13.90 4.92
C LYS A 437 5.04 -14.87 6.10
N SER A 438 6.12 -14.89 6.88
CA SER A 438 6.21 -15.68 8.11
C SER A 438 5.14 -15.30 9.15
N ALA A 439 4.86 -14.01 9.32
CA ALA A 439 3.85 -13.56 10.27
C ALA A 439 2.43 -14.03 9.89
N ILE A 440 2.11 -13.95 8.60
CA ILE A 440 0.73 -14.09 8.08
C ILE A 440 0.45 -15.53 7.63
N HIS A 441 1.28 -16.09 6.75
CA HIS A 441 1.09 -17.41 6.14
C HIS A 441 1.65 -18.55 6.99
N GLU A 442 2.73 -18.33 7.73
CA GLU A 442 3.28 -19.33 8.66
C GLU A 442 2.70 -19.18 10.07
N HIS A 443 1.73 -18.28 10.26
CA HIS A 443 1.02 -18.04 11.51
C HIS A 443 1.91 -17.68 12.71
N ARG A 444 3.11 -17.13 12.49
CA ARG A 444 4.02 -16.74 13.57
C ARG A 444 3.60 -15.43 14.25
N GLY A 445 2.76 -14.63 13.59
CA GLY A 445 2.35 -13.31 14.05
C GLY A 445 3.51 -12.43 14.49
N LEU A 446 3.40 -11.77 15.64
CA LEU A 446 4.45 -10.90 16.17
C LEU A 446 5.80 -11.61 16.41
N ASN A 447 5.80 -12.95 16.59
CA ASN A 447 7.02 -13.74 16.76
C ASN A 447 7.83 -13.93 15.45
N ALA A 448 7.32 -13.44 14.32
CA ALA A 448 8.10 -13.33 13.09
C ALA A 448 9.07 -12.14 13.10
N SER A 449 8.89 -11.18 14.02
CA SER A 449 9.79 -10.04 14.18
C SER A 449 11.24 -10.50 14.36
N ASN A 450 12.17 -9.71 13.84
CA ASN A 450 13.61 -9.94 13.98
C ASN A 450 14.31 -8.64 14.43
N SER A 451 15.65 -8.63 14.43
CA SER A 451 16.42 -7.47 14.89
C SER A 451 16.28 -6.22 14.01
N ILE A 452 15.75 -6.37 12.79
CA ILE A 452 15.63 -5.29 11.78
C ILE A 452 14.16 -4.89 11.59
N ILE A 453 13.24 -5.85 11.65
CA ILE A 453 11.80 -5.68 11.40
C ILE A 453 11.02 -6.02 12.67
N SER A 454 10.47 -4.98 13.31
CA SER A 454 9.60 -5.09 14.48
C SER A 454 8.13 -4.99 14.04
N LEU A 455 7.39 -6.09 14.16
CA LEU A 455 5.97 -6.13 13.81
C LEU A 455 5.07 -5.58 14.93
N SER A 456 3.94 -5.01 14.53
CA SER A 456 2.91 -4.46 15.42
C SER A 456 1.51 -4.56 14.80
N GLN A 457 0.47 -4.38 15.62
CA GLN A 457 -0.95 -4.34 15.20
C GLN A 457 -1.63 -3.12 15.83
N PRO A 458 -1.45 -1.90 15.30
CA PRO A 458 -1.84 -0.65 15.97
C PRO A 458 -3.36 -0.38 16.05
N TRP A 459 -4.18 -1.35 15.66
CA TRP A 459 -5.64 -1.29 15.75
C TRP A 459 -6.20 -2.20 16.85
N GLN A 460 -5.36 -3.05 17.46
CA GLN A 460 -5.75 -3.93 18.56
C GLN A 460 -5.77 -3.21 19.90
#